data_AF-A0A7J3C8S4-F1
#
_entry.id   AF-A0A7J3C8S4-F1
#
_cell.length_a   1.000
_cell.length_b   1.000
_cell.length_c   1.000
_cell.angle_alpha   90.00
_cell.angle_beta   90.00
_cell.angle_gamma   90.00
#
_symmetry.space_group_name_H-M   'P 1'
#
loop_
_entity.id
_entity.type
_entity.pdbx_description
1 polymer ?
#
loop_
_entity_poly.entity_id
_entity_poly.type
_entity_poly.pdbx_seq_one_letter_code
_entity_poly.pdbx_strand_id
1 'polypeptide(L)' 'LVLRTDNGPQYISYEFRNSMNLLGIRLEYIQKHTPEDNGNIESFHSSIKTDYI' A
#
# COMPACT_ATOMS: atom_id res chain seq x y z
N LEU A 1 2.95 -12.45 -8.53
CA LEU A 1 3.34 -11.23 -7.80
C LEU A 1 2.18 -10.82 -6.90
N VAL A 2 2.46 -10.42 -5.65
CA VAL A 2 1.44 -9.98 -4.69
C VAL A 2 1.78 -8.56 -4.25
N LEU A 3 0.82 -7.65 -4.35
CA LEU A 3 0.94 -6.27 -3.91
C LEU A 3 0.08 -6.08 -2.65
N ARG A 4 0.74 -5.80 -1.52
CA ARG A 4 0.07 -5.53 -0.25
C ARG A 4 -0.05 -4.03 -0.05
N THR A 5 -1.27 -3.53 0.15
CA THR A 5 -1.57 -2.10 0.33
C THR A 5 -2.38 -1.84 1.58
N ASP A 6 -2.46 -0.58 1.99
CA ASP A 6 -3.44 -0.15 2.97
C ASP A 6 -4.87 -0.18 2.40
N ASN A 7 -5.85 0.04 3.28
CA ASN A 7 -7.27 0.19 2.88
C ASN A 7 -7.58 1.60 2.40
N GLY A 8 -6.59 2.34 1.92
CA GLY A 8 -6.76 3.69 1.40
C GLY A 8 -7.72 3.71 0.20
N PRO A 9 -8.56 4.74 0.07
CA PRO A 9 -9.56 4.85 -0.99
C PRO A 9 -8.96 4.70 -2.41
N GLN A 10 -7.70 5.11 -2.58
CA GLN A 10 -6.95 4.97 -3.83
C GLN A 10 -6.72 3.51 -4.26
N TYR A 11 -6.46 2.59 -3.31
CA TYR A 11 -6.14 1.19 -3.59
C TYR A 11 -7.36 0.24 -3.57
N ILE A 12 -8.50 0.74 -3.10
CA ILE A 12 -9.79 0.04 -3.19
C ILE A 12 -10.62 0.49 -4.40
N SER A 13 -10.14 1.47 -5.17
CA SER A 13 -10.82 1.95 -6.36
C SER A 13 -10.97 0.85 -7.42
N TYR A 14 -12.08 0.90 -8.15
CA TYR A 14 -12.42 -0.09 -9.17
C TYR A 14 -11.38 -0.13 -10.31
N GLU A 15 -10.96 1.05 -10.79
CA GLU A 15 -9.95 1.20 -11.84
C GLU A 15 -8.60 0.59 -11.44
N PHE A 16 -8.19 0.79 -10.18
CA PHE A 16 -6.94 0.23 -9.67
C PHE A 16 -7.00 -1.30 -9.60
N ARG A 17 -8.11 -1.86 -9.09
CA ARG A 17 -8.32 -3.32 -9.07
C ARG A 17 -8.33 -3.93 -10.47
N ASN A 18 -8.99 -3.29 -11.43
CA ASN A 18 -8.98 -3.75 -12.82
C ASN A 18 -7.59 -3.74 -13.44
N SER A 19 -6.81 -2.68 -13.17
CA SER A 19 -5.43 -2.58 -13.63
C SER A 19 -4.56 -3.70 -13.04
N MET A 20 -4.70 -4.00 -11.75
CA MET A 20 -3.94 -5.08 -11.11
C MET A 20 -4.34 -6.47 -11.64
N ASN A 21 -5.63 -6.69 -11.89
CA ASN A 21 -6.12 -7.93 -12.50
C ASN A 21 -5.57 -8.11 -13.92
N LEU A 22 -5.54 -7.04 -14.74
CA LEU A 22 -4.99 -7.08 -16.09
C LEU A 22 -3.48 -7.43 -16.07
N LEU A 23 -2.76 -6.95 -15.07
CA LEU A 23 -1.34 -7.24 -14.87
C LEU A 23 -1.08 -8.62 -14.21
N GLY A 24 -2.13 -9.35 -13.82
CA GLY A 24 -2.00 -10.63 -13.11
C GLY A 24 -1.43 -10.50 -11.70
N ILE A 25 -1.59 -9.33 -11.07
CA ILE A 25 -1.09 -9.01 -9.73
C ILE A 25 -2.23 -9.22 -8.73
N ARG A 26 -1.96 -10.00 -7.68
CA ARG A 26 -2.90 -10.17 -6.57
C ARG A 26 -2.76 -9.02 -5.58
N LEU A 27 -3.88 -8.40 -5.23
CA LEU A 27 -3.96 -7.38 -4.18
C LEU A 27 -4.28 -8.02 -2.83
N GLU A 28 -3.49 -7.66 -1.82
CA GLU A 28 -3.76 -7.95 -0.42
C GLU A 28 -3.90 -6.64 0.36
N TYR A 29 -4.80 -6.62 1.33
CA TYR A 29 -5.02 -5.45 2.17
C TYR A 29 -4.60 -5.79 3.59
N ILE A 30 -3.88 -4.90 4.25
CA ILE A 30 -3.57 -5.04 5.68
C ILE A 30 -4.87 -4.99 6.50
N GLN A 31 -4.89 -5.68 7.65
CA GLN A 31 -6.05 -5.64 8.54
C GLN A 31 -6.27 -4.21 9.07
N LYS A 32 -7.54 -3.79 9.12
CA LYS A 32 -7.91 -2.55 9.82
C LYS A 32 -7.57 -2.70 11.30
N HIS A 33 -6.94 -1.66 11.86
CA HIS A 33 -6.51 -1.55 13.26
C HIS A 33 -5.17 -2.20 13.64
N THR A 34 -4.30 -2.52 12.67
CA THR A 34 -2.90 -2.87 12.95
C THR A 34 -1.94 -1.81 12.37
N PRO A 35 -1.89 -0.59 12.92
CA PRO A 35 -0.94 0.44 12.47
C PRO A 35 0.53 -0.02 12.62
N GLU A 36 0.81 -0.90 13.58
CA GLU A 36 2.11 -1.56 13.76
C GLU A 36 2.65 -2.22 12.48
N ASP A 37 1.77 -2.87 11.70
CA ASP A 37 2.14 -3.58 10.47
C ASP A 37 2.59 -2.63 9.36
N ASN A 38 2.25 -1.34 9.47
CA ASN A 38 2.65 -0.28 8.54
C ASN A 38 3.85 0.53 9.04
N GLY A 39 4.36 0.27 10.26
CA GLY A 39 5.41 1.07 10.89
C GLY A 39 6.73 1.11 10.09
N ASN A 40 7.04 0.04 9.34
CA ASN A 40 8.21 0.00 8.46
C ASN A 40 8.06 0.95 7.26
N ILE A 41 6.87 1.04 6.67
CA ILE A 41 6.58 1.92 5.53
C ILE A 41 6.58 3.38 6.00
N GLU A 42 6.00 3.66 7.18
CA GLU A 42 6.00 5.00 7.77
C GLU A 42 7.40 5.48 8.16
N SER A 43 8.24 4.58 8.70
CA SER A 43 9.64 4.88 9.00
C SER A 43 10.43 5.16 7.71
N PHE A 44 10.19 4.39 6.65
CA PHE A 44 10.81 4.61 5.34
C PHE A 44 10.36 5.94 4.69
N HIS A 45 9.08 6.30 4.82
CA HIS A 45 8.60 7.60 4.36
C HIS A 45 9.20 8.75 5.16
N SER A 46 9.44 8.56 6.46
CA SER A 46 10.12 9.53 7.32
C SER A 46 11.57 9.74 6.90
N SER A 47 12.32 8.66 6.64
CA SER A 47 13.71 8.78 6.16
C SER A 47 13.80 9.49 4.82
N ILE A 48 12.91 9.16 3.86
CA ILE A 48 12.86 9.87 2.57
C ILE A 48 12.58 11.36 2.77
N LYS A 49 11.62 11.72 3.64
CA LYS A 49 11.30 13.12 3.90
C LYS A 49 12.46 13.87 4.55
N THR A 50 13.24 13.22 5.41
CA THR A 50 14.43 13.81 6.02
C THR A 50 15.56 14.00 5.01
N ASP A 51 15.77 13.03 4.12
CA ASP A 51 16.81 13.09 3.08
C ASP A 51 16.50 14.06 1.94
N TYR A 52 15.24 14.46 1.78
CA TYR A 52 14.78 15.40 0.74
C TYR A 52 14.75 16.87 1.20
N ILE A 53 15.26 17.18 2.41
CA ILE A 53 15.38 18.54 2.98
C ILE A 53 16.78 19.11 2.72
#